data_AF-A0A7S1LUW1-F1
#
_entry.id   AF-A0A7S1LUW1-F1
#
_cell.length_a   1.000
_cell.length_b   1.000
_cell.length_c   1.000
_cell.angle_alpha   90.00
_cell.angle_beta   90.00
_cell.angle_gamma   90.00
#
_symmetry.space_group_name_H-M   'P 1'
#
loop_
_entity.id
_entity.type
_entity.pdbx_description
1 polymer ?
#
loop_
_entity_poly.entity_id
_entity_poly.type
_entity_poly.pdbx_seq_one_letter_code
_entity_poly.pdbx_strand_id
1 'polypeptide(L)'
;MWVGCVLAVLVRYFLYFIGASTYLEEHLELNSPMTSYLTLKEGLFLMDAGISPYAGAVCHHPPFLLLLFMPLRQAPALAHFTLVVLVDVATALLLRLFAVQYAAARARAGAPWLEASMKLVEGGVGAPQASLALEDVVSPAFVGLSYLFNP
;
A
#
# COMPACT_ATOMS: atom_id res chain seq x y z
N MET A 1 -14.24 10.42 5.55
CA MET A 1 -13.12 9.45 5.71
C MET A 1 -13.57 8.17 6.40
N TRP A 2 -13.98 8.19 7.68
CA TRP A 2 -14.38 6.97 8.40
C TRP A 2 -15.44 6.14 7.67
N VAL A 3 -16.48 6.80 7.15
CA VAL A 3 -17.52 6.14 6.32
C VAL A 3 -16.91 5.47 5.09
N GLY A 4 -15.99 6.14 4.41
CA GLY A 4 -15.28 5.58 3.25
C GLY A 4 -14.37 4.41 3.62
N CYS A 5 -13.72 4.46 4.79
CA CYS A 5 -12.94 3.33 5.29
C CYS A 5 -13.81 2.11 5.59
N VAL A 6 -14.94 2.31 6.27
CA VAL A 6 -15.90 1.23 6.55
C VAL A 6 -16.41 0.64 5.23
N LEU A 7 -16.82 1.49 4.28
CA LEU A 7 -17.29 1.05 2.97
C LEU A 7 -16.22 0.23 2.22
N ALA A 8 -14.97 0.69 2.19
CA ALA A 8 -13.89 0.00 1.50
C ALA A 8 -13.56 -1.36 2.12
N VAL A 9 -13.63 -1.48 3.45
CA VAL A 9 -13.48 -2.75 4.17
C VAL A 9 -14.65 -3.68 3.84
N LEU A 10 -15.88 -3.18 3.89
CA LEU A 10 -17.07 -3.98 3.56
C LEU A 10 -17.01 -4.53 2.13
N VAL A 11 -16.64 -3.70 1.15
CA VAL A 11 -16.50 -4.13 -0.25
C VAL A 11 -15.42 -5.21 -0.38
N ARG A 12 -14.26 -5.06 0.26
CA ARG A 12 -13.20 -6.08 0.24
C ARG A 12 -13.67 -7.42 0.81
N TYR A 13 -14.33 -7.40 1.97
CA TYR A 13 -14.87 -8.62 2.57
C TYR A 13 -15.96 -9.24 1.69
N PHE A 14 -16.82 -8.44 1.09
CA PHE A 14 -17.83 -8.90 0.14
C PHE A 14 -17.21 -9.61 -1.06
N LEU A 15 -16.19 -9.01 -1.68
CA LEU A 15 -15.45 -9.62 -2.80
C LEU A 15 -14.73 -10.91 -2.37
N TYR A 16 -14.14 -10.93 -1.18
CA TYR A 16 -13.51 -12.13 -0.63
C TYR A 16 -14.50 -13.28 -0.47
N PHE A 17 -15.70 -13.03 0.08
CA PHE A 17 -16.71 -14.07 0.26
C PHE A 17 -17.31 -14.58 -1.06
N ILE A 18 -17.25 -13.80 -2.13
CA ILE A 18 -17.66 -14.23 -3.48
C ILE A 18 -16.58 -15.08 -4.18
N GLY A 19 -15.39 -15.19 -3.61
CA GLY A 19 -14.29 -15.98 -4.18
C GLY A 19 -13.43 -15.19 -5.19
N ALA A 20 -13.40 -13.86 -5.09
CA ALA A 20 -12.53 -13.05 -5.94
C ALA A 20 -11.05 -13.39 -5.72
N SER A 21 -10.64 -13.74 -4.50
CA SER A 21 -9.25 -14.12 -4.18
C SER A 21 -8.82 -15.40 -4.90
N THR A 22 -9.66 -16.42 -4.91
CA THR A 22 -9.38 -17.68 -5.61
C THR A 22 -9.34 -17.48 -7.12
N TYR A 23 -10.23 -16.65 -7.66
CA TYR A 23 -10.22 -16.29 -9.08
C TYR A 23 -8.92 -15.58 -9.47
N LEU A 24 -8.43 -14.65 -8.65
CA LEU A 24 -7.18 -13.93 -8.89
C LEU A 24 -5.95 -14.83 -8.77
N GLU A 25 -5.93 -15.80 -7.85
CA GLU A 25 -4.81 -16.77 -7.71
C GLU A 25 -4.64 -17.64 -8.97
N GLU A 26 -5.73 -18.00 -9.65
CA GLU A 26 -5.70 -18.85 -10.86
C GLU A 26 -5.14 -18.13 -12.10
N HIS A 27 -5.19 -16.80 -12.14
CA HIS A 27 -4.74 -16.00 -13.29
C HIS A 27 -3.30 -15.53 -13.11
N LEU A 28 -2.35 -16.33 -13.61
CA LEU A 28 -0.91 -16.02 -13.57
C LEU A 28 -0.54 -14.68 -14.26
N GLU A 29 -1.35 -14.18 -15.19
CA GLU A 29 -1.16 -12.88 -15.83
C GLU A 29 -1.28 -11.70 -14.85
N LEU A 30 -2.03 -11.90 -13.76
CA LEU A 30 -2.25 -10.92 -12.70
C LEU A 30 -1.33 -11.15 -11.49
N ASN A 31 -0.64 -12.29 -11.44
CA ASN A 31 0.28 -12.64 -10.35
C ASN A 31 1.72 -12.58 -10.83
N SER A 32 2.42 -11.51 -10.45
CA SER A 32 3.87 -11.45 -10.65
C SER A 32 4.60 -12.36 -9.64
N PRO A 33 5.78 -12.90 -9.99
CA PRO A 33 6.58 -13.70 -9.04
C PRO A 33 6.98 -12.91 -7.78
N MET A 34 6.98 -11.58 -7.85
CA MET A 34 7.30 -10.69 -6.73
C MET A 34 6.12 -10.46 -5.77
N THR A 35 4.88 -10.68 -6.23
CA THR A 35 3.65 -10.38 -5.46
C THR A 35 2.76 -11.60 -5.26
N SER A 36 3.19 -12.79 -5.70
CA SER A 36 2.40 -14.02 -5.63
C SER A 36 2.24 -14.51 -4.20
N TYR A 37 0.99 -14.68 -3.75
CA TYR A 37 0.70 -15.28 -2.45
C TYR A 37 1.14 -16.76 -2.37
N LEU A 38 1.22 -17.45 -3.49
CA LEU A 38 1.66 -18.84 -3.55
C LEU A 38 3.14 -18.98 -3.17
N THR A 39 4.00 -18.14 -3.71
CA THR A 39 5.45 -18.17 -3.41
C THR A 39 5.73 -17.77 -1.96
N LEU A 40 4.84 -16.98 -1.33
CA LEU A 40 4.87 -16.71 0.11
C LEU A 40 4.50 -17.97 0.92
N LYS A 41 3.41 -18.66 0.57
CA LYS A 41 2.99 -19.93 1.20
C LYS A 41 4.07 -21.00 1.10
N GLU A 42 4.68 -21.14 -0.08
CA GLU A 42 5.79 -22.08 -0.31
C GLU A 42 7.03 -21.70 0.51
N GLY A 43 7.36 -20.41 0.62
CA GLY A 43 8.44 -19.92 1.47
C GLY A 43 8.23 -20.27 2.94
N LEU A 44 7.01 -20.08 3.47
CA LEU A 44 6.63 -20.49 4.83
C LEU A 44 6.73 -22.01 5.02
N PHE A 45 6.28 -22.79 4.03
CA PHE A 45 6.38 -24.25 4.07
C PHE A 45 7.83 -24.74 4.13
N LEU A 46 8.73 -24.16 3.34
CA LEU A 46 10.17 -24.49 3.38
C LEU A 46 10.79 -24.14 4.72
N MET A 47 10.41 -22.99 5.30
CA MET A 47 10.87 -22.56 6.61
C MET A 47 10.46 -23.55 7.71
N ASP A 48 9.24 -24.08 7.65
CA ASP A 48 8.75 -25.11 8.57
C ASP A 48 9.51 -26.44 8.42
N ALA A 49 9.96 -26.77 7.20
CA ALA A 49 10.80 -27.94 6.93
C ALA A 49 12.27 -27.75 7.35
N GLY A 50 12.64 -26.60 7.93
CA GLY A 50 14.02 -26.29 8.31
C GLY A 50 14.94 -25.99 7.12
N ILE A 51 14.36 -25.78 5.93
CA ILE A 51 15.08 -25.42 4.70
C ILE A 51 15.01 -23.91 4.55
N SER A 52 16.13 -23.28 4.17
CA SER A 52 16.12 -21.83 3.90
C SER A 52 15.13 -21.52 2.77
N PRO A 53 14.13 -20.63 2.98
CA PRO A 53 13.17 -20.23 1.94
C PRO A 53 13.84 -19.61 0.70
N TYR A 54 15.07 -19.11 0.89
CA TYR A 54 15.90 -18.46 -0.13
C TYR A 54 16.95 -19.38 -0.76
N ALA A 55 16.96 -20.67 -0.40
CA ALA A 55 17.91 -21.62 -0.98
C ALA A 55 17.69 -21.88 -2.48
N GLY A 56 16.50 -21.55 -2.99
CA GLY A 56 16.15 -21.67 -4.41
C GLY A 56 15.47 -20.41 -4.94
N ALA A 57 14.95 -20.47 -6.18
CA ALA A 57 14.24 -19.38 -6.84
C ALA A 57 12.75 -19.29 -6.47
N VAL A 58 12.33 -19.95 -5.39
CA VAL A 58 10.92 -20.09 -5.01
C VAL A 58 10.43 -18.86 -4.27
N CYS A 59 11.21 -18.32 -3.32
CA CYS A 59 10.81 -17.18 -2.51
C CYS A 59 11.69 -15.96 -2.76
N HIS A 60 11.05 -14.86 -3.18
CA HIS A 60 11.70 -13.56 -3.37
C HIS A 60 11.14 -12.47 -2.44
N HIS A 61 10.27 -12.86 -1.50
CA HIS A 61 9.67 -11.93 -0.56
C HIS A 61 10.69 -11.45 0.48
N PRO A 62 10.56 -10.21 0.99
CA PRO A 62 11.41 -9.71 2.07
C PRO A 62 11.32 -10.60 3.33
N PRO A 63 12.42 -10.83 4.07
CA PRO A 63 12.43 -11.72 5.23
C PRO A 63 11.49 -11.24 6.35
N PHE A 64 11.30 -9.93 6.48
CA PHE A 64 10.32 -9.35 7.42
C PHE A 64 8.88 -9.77 7.12
N LEU A 65 8.53 -9.95 5.84
CA LEU A 65 7.19 -10.42 5.45
C LEU A 65 7.00 -11.88 5.86
N LEU A 66 8.00 -12.74 5.64
CA LEU A 66 7.94 -14.13 6.12
C LEU A 66 7.81 -14.21 7.64
N LEU A 67 8.57 -13.39 8.37
CA LEU A 67 8.48 -13.32 9.83
C LEU A 67 7.10 -12.84 10.30
N LEU A 68 6.49 -11.88 9.60
CA LEU A 68 5.14 -11.39 9.91
C LEU A 68 4.07 -12.48 9.73
N PHE A 69 4.19 -13.30 8.68
CA PHE A 69 3.23 -14.36 8.37
C PHE A 69 3.53 -15.70 9.07
N MET A 70 4.72 -15.86 9.65
CA MET A 70 5.11 -17.07 10.40
C MET A 70 4.10 -17.48 11.49
N PRO A 71 3.57 -16.57 12.33
CA PRO A 71 2.58 -16.93 13.35
C PRO A 71 1.23 -17.34 12.75
N LEU A 72 0.94 -16.87 11.52
CA LEU A 72 -0.32 -17.14 10.82
C LEU A 72 -0.26 -18.38 9.94
N ARG A 73 0.87 -19.09 9.86
CA ARG A 73 1.08 -20.21 8.90
C ARG A 73 0.00 -21.31 8.93
N GLN A 74 -0.61 -21.58 10.09
CA GLN A 74 -1.68 -22.57 10.26
C GLN A 74 -3.08 -21.93 10.36
N ALA A 75 -3.16 -20.60 10.29
CA ALA A 75 -4.41 -19.86 10.38
C ALA A 75 -5.22 -20.03 9.09
N PRO A 76 -6.56 -19.92 9.15
CA PRO A 76 -7.39 -19.99 7.95
C PRO A 76 -7.05 -18.85 6.97
N ALA A 77 -7.39 -19.02 5.70
CA ALA A 77 -7.21 -17.99 4.66
C ALA A 77 -7.87 -16.65 5.04
N LEU A 78 -9.00 -16.71 5.77
CA LEU A 78 -9.68 -15.53 6.30
C LEU A 78 -8.77 -14.72 7.24
N ALA A 79 -7.99 -15.37 8.09
CA ALA A 79 -7.09 -14.66 9.02
C ALA A 79 -5.96 -13.94 8.27
N HIS A 80 -5.41 -14.56 7.24
CA HIS A 80 -4.42 -13.94 6.35
C HIS A 80 -5.02 -12.72 5.63
N PHE A 81 -6.21 -12.88 5.06
CA PHE A 81 -6.93 -11.79 4.41
C PHE A 81 -7.23 -10.64 5.38
N THR A 82 -7.71 -10.95 6.60
CA THR A 82 -7.96 -9.94 7.63
C THR A 82 -6.68 -9.18 7.99
N LEU A 83 -5.53 -9.86 8.12
CA LEU A 83 -4.26 -9.20 8.39
C LEU A 83 -3.90 -8.21 7.28
N VAL A 84 -4.02 -8.62 6.01
CA VAL A 84 -3.76 -7.73 4.86
C VAL A 84 -4.67 -6.50 4.91
N VAL A 85 -5.97 -6.70 5.11
CA VAL A 85 -6.93 -5.57 5.22
C VAL A 85 -6.60 -4.64 6.40
N LEU A 86 -6.15 -5.17 7.53
CA LEU A 86 -5.72 -4.36 8.68
C LEU A 86 -4.47 -3.53 8.34
N VAL A 87 -3.50 -4.11 7.66
CA VAL A 87 -2.28 -3.42 7.21
C VAL A 87 -2.62 -2.34 6.18
N ASP A 88 -3.54 -2.59 5.26
CA ASP A 88 -4.01 -1.60 4.28
C ASP A 88 -4.68 -0.41 4.97
N VAL A 89 -5.58 -0.67 5.92
CA VAL A 89 -6.24 0.39 6.69
C VAL A 89 -5.21 1.19 7.50
N ALA A 90 -4.27 0.51 8.17
CA ALA A 90 -3.19 1.18 8.90
C ALA A 90 -2.34 2.06 7.97
N THR A 91 -2.01 1.56 6.78
CA THR A 91 -1.25 2.30 5.76
C THR A 91 -2.03 3.52 5.27
N ALA A 92 -3.34 3.39 5.00
CA ALA A 92 -4.20 4.51 4.63
C ALA A 92 -4.24 5.60 5.72
N LEU A 93 -4.30 5.19 7.00
CA LEU A 93 -4.27 6.12 8.13
C LEU A 93 -2.92 6.82 8.24
N LEU A 94 -1.81 6.10 8.09
CA LEU A 94 -0.46 6.67 8.10
C LEU A 94 -0.26 7.66 6.95
N LEU A 95 -0.66 7.31 5.73
CA LEU A 95 -0.61 8.20 4.57
C LEU A 95 -1.39 9.48 4.80
N ARG A 96 -2.57 9.39 5.41
CA ARG A 96 -3.31 10.60 5.81
C ARG A 96 -2.54 11.42 6.83
N LEU A 97 -1.99 10.78 7.87
CA LEU A 97 -1.22 11.50 8.89
C LEU A 97 -0.03 12.22 8.27
N PHE A 98 0.69 11.57 7.35
CA PHE A 98 1.75 12.20 6.58
C PHE A 98 1.23 13.36 5.72
N ALA A 99 0.09 13.21 5.04
CA ALA A 99 -0.51 14.29 4.26
C ALA A 99 -0.93 15.49 5.13
N VAL A 100 -1.47 15.27 6.34
CA VAL A 100 -1.77 16.33 7.30
C VAL A 100 -0.50 17.02 7.78
N GLN A 101 0.53 16.25 8.15
CA GLN A 101 1.80 16.81 8.60
C GLN A 101 2.49 17.61 7.49
N TYR A 102 2.42 17.11 6.26
CA TYR A 102 2.93 17.80 5.08
C TYR A 102 2.19 19.11 4.83
N ALA A 103 0.85 19.11 4.84
CA ALA A 103 0.05 20.32 4.69
C ALA A 103 0.34 21.36 5.79
N ALA A 104 0.48 20.90 7.05
CA ALA A 104 0.82 21.77 8.18
C ALA A 104 2.27 22.29 8.11
N ALA A 105 3.22 21.49 7.62
CA ALA A 105 4.58 21.93 7.36
C ALA A 105 4.63 22.96 6.22
N ARG A 106 3.87 22.73 5.13
CA ARG A 106 3.71 23.64 3.98
C ARG A 106 3.15 24.99 4.41
N ALA A 107 2.09 24.99 5.23
CA ALA A 107 1.49 26.21 5.77
C ALA A 107 2.44 26.99 6.69
N ARG A 108 3.22 26.30 7.53
CA ARG A 108 4.25 26.92 8.39
C ARG A 108 5.44 27.43 7.60
N ALA A 109 5.77 26.75 6.50
CA ALA A 109 6.86 27.15 5.63
C ALA A 109 6.49 28.45 4.91
N GLY A 110 5.37 28.54 4.20
CA GLY A 110 4.90 29.78 3.56
C GLY A 110 5.79 30.40 2.45
N ALA A 111 7.10 30.11 2.41
CA ALA A 111 8.11 30.68 1.51
C ALA A 111 9.33 29.77 1.17
N PRO A 112 9.86 28.87 2.05
CA PRO A 112 11.12 28.16 1.83
C PRO A 112 11.18 27.20 0.63
N TRP A 113 10.10 26.46 0.33
CA TRP A 113 10.13 25.49 -0.78
C TRP A 113 9.85 26.17 -2.12
N LEU A 114 9.06 27.25 -2.13
CA LEU A 114 8.80 28.08 -3.31
C LEU A 114 10.09 28.77 -3.76
N GLU A 115 10.88 29.27 -2.81
CA GLU A 115 12.22 29.80 -3.07
C GLU A 115 13.21 28.71 -3.50
N ALA A 116 13.18 27.52 -2.88
CA ALA A 116 14.04 26.39 -3.30
C ALA A 116 13.67 25.86 -4.70
N SER A 117 12.38 25.84 -5.04
CA SER A 117 11.86 25.43 -6.36
C SER A 117 12.09 26.53 -7.40
N MET A 118 11.93 27.81 -7.05
CA MET A 118 12.33 28.94 -7.90
C MET A 118 13.83 28.92 -8.19
N LYS A 119 14.69 28.58 -7.23
CA LYS A 119 16.13 28.41 -7.48
C LYS A 119 16.46 27.26 -8.44
N LEU A 120 15.61 26.24 -8.52
CA LEU A 120 15.73 25.17 -9.52
C LEU A 120 15.17 25.61 -10.89
N VAL A 121 14.14 26.45 -10.92
CA VAL A 121 13.49 26.99 -12.13
C VAL A 121 14.28 28.17 -12.74
N GLU A 122 14.95 29.00 -11.95
CA GLU A 122 15.85 30.06 -12.45
C GLU A 122 17.05 29.47 -13.23
N GLY A 123 17.36 28.19 -13.04
CA GLY A 123 18.32 27.43 -13.85
C GLY A 123 17.74 26.80 -15.13
N GLY A 124 16.43 26.89 -15.37
CA GLY A 124 15.74 26.24 -16.49
C GLY A 124 14.56 27.05 -17.01
N VAL A 125 14.73 27.61 -18.21
CA VAL A 125 13.76 28.45 -18.94
C VAL A 125 12.34 27.87 -18.91
N GLY A 126 11.41 28.57 -18.23
CA GLY A 126 9.97 28.34 -18.34
C GLY A 126 9.18 28.89 -17.15
N ALA A 127 8.58 30.07 -17.29
CA ALA A 127 7.74 30.69 -16.25
C ALA A 127 6.49 29.84 -15.95
N PRO A 128 6.04 29.75 -14.68
CA PRO A 128 4.89 28.93 -14.32
C PRO A 128 3.59 29.69 -14.64
N GLN A 129 2.83 29.18 -15.61
CA GLN A 129 1.40 29.49 -15.68
C GLN A 129 0.78 28.98 -14.38
N ALA A 130 0.06 29.86 -13.69
CA ALA A 130 -0.69 29.55 -12.48
C ALA A 130 -1.79 28.52 -12.80
N SER A 131 -1.41 27.25 -12.89
CA SER A 131 -2.34 26.15 -12.67
C SER A 131 -2.81 26.27 -11.23
N LEU A 132 -4.09 26.55 -11.01
CA LEU A 132 -4.76 26.24 -9.75
C LEU A 132 -4.43 24.78 -9.43
N ALA A 133 -3.39 24.59 -8.61
CA ALA A 133 -2.70 23.32 -8.54
C ALA A 133 -3.66 22.30 -7.95
N LEU A 134 -3.83 21.16 -8.61
CA LEU A 134 -4.55 19.99 -8.06
C LEU A 134 -4.12 19.69 -6.61
N GLU A 135 -2.89 20.07 -6.26
CA GLU A 135 -2.28 20.02 -4.94
C GLU A 135 -3.00 20.82 -3.84
N ASP A 136 -3.66 21.92 -4.17
CA ASP A 136 -4.41 22.73 -3.18
C ASP A 136 -5.83 22.18 -2.94
N VAL A 137 -6.29 21.25 -3.79
CA VAL A 137 -7.63 20.65 -3.72
C VAL A 137 -7.62 19.29 -3.00
N VAL A 138 -6.47 18.60 -2.96
CA VAL A 138 -6.41 17.24 -2.40
C VAL A 138 -6.39 17.27 -0.88
N SER A 139 -7.57 17.07 -0.28
CA SER A 139 -7.69 16.93 1.16
C SER A 139 -6.87 15.71 1.66
N PRO A 140 -6.23 15.78 2.85
CA PRO A 140 -5.51 14.62 3.41
C PRO A 140 -6.39 13.36 3.54
N ALA A 141 -7.69 13.55 3.76
CA ALA A 141 -8.66 12.47 3.78
C ALA A 141 -8.83 11.80 2.41
N PHE A 142 -8.75 12.56 1.31
CA PHE A 142 -8.79 12.05 -0.05
C PHE A 142 -7.57 11.18 -0.37
N VAL A 143 -6.37 11.55 0.10
CA VAL A 143 -5.16 10.72 -0.06
C VAL A 143 -5.36 9.34 0.55
N GLY A 144 -5.83 9.27 1.80
CA GLY A 144 -6.07 7.98 2.46
C GLY A 144 -7.18 7.16 1.79
N LEU A 145 -8.25 7.81 1.33
CA LEU A 145 -9.36 7.12 0.64
C LEU A 145 -8.97 6.63 -0.75
N SER A 146 -8.23 7.42 -1.53
CA SER A 146 -7.76 7.01 -2.86
C SER A 146 -6.87 5.78 -2.79
N TYR A 147 -5.97 5.70 -1.80
CA TYR A 147 -5.21 4.48 -1.53
C TYR A 147 -6.12 3.30 -1.19
N LEU A 148 -7.12 3.51 -0.31
CA LEU A 148 -7.99 2.42 0.14
C LEU A 148 -8.99 1.95 -0.92
N PHE A 149 -9.26 2.74 -1.96
CA PHE A 149 -10.06 2.31 -3.11
C PHE A 149 -9.20 2.00 -4.34
N ASN A 150 -7.88 1.93 -4.18
CA ASN A 150 -7.00 1.44 -5.23
C ASN A 150 -7.31 -0.04 -5.48
N PRO A 151 -7.61 -0.44 -6.73
CA PRO A 151 -7.84 -1.84 -7.09
C PRO A 151 -6.60 -2.71 -6.88
#